data_AF-A0A524D8J8-F1
#
_entry.id   AF-A0A524D8J8-F1
#
_cell.length_a   1.000
_cell.length_b   1.000
_cell.length_c   1.000
_cell.angle_alpha   90.00
_cell.angle_beta   90.00
_cell.angle_gamma   90.00
#
_symmetry.space_group_name_H-M   'P 1'
#
loop_
_entity.id
_entity.type
_entity.pdbx_description
1 polymer ?
#
loop_
_entity_poly.entity_id
_entity_poly.type
_entity_poly.pdbx_seq_one_letter_code
_entity_poly.pdbx_strand_id
1 'polypeptide(L)'
;MENETREVSLTCPICKKKNTIQVPEKVFEQKQFGSIKIQVPPGAVCPDHQFIVFLDPKGLVRGYERIDILMGDKSTKAIEEAEEGIERKLSINILVNKLGLYGVFSILHAKLFGYPSYIIREGVTEEFTKKINTFFNELTKNEYSNPQDIEFLDLTDYNEVELEREDALLIDSHNNIMQTPWNEKLKLEEQFIQKALEIINPGEQKVIIQQNIKSFIKEVKHTIRILESVKQIYDKDLISQLEKDLKLSNVSSFRLNLIREFIIANISEDLGKKIKNKVKDFLGSL
;
A
#
# COMPACT_ATOMS: atom_id res chain seq x y z
N MET A 1 0.97 28.65 -16.99
CA MET A 1 2.28 28.28 -17.57
C MET A 1 2.05 27.02 -18.37
N GLU A 2 2.41 27.01 -19.66
CA GLU A 2 2.23 25.85 -20.53
C GLU A 2 3.03 24.66 -19.96
N ASN A 3 2.37 23.52 -19.78
CA ASN A 3 3.04 22.30 -19.33
C ASN A 3 3.90 21.79 -20.49
N GLU A 4 5.21 22.04 -20.44
CA GLU A 4 6.14 21.47 -21.41
C GLU A 4 6.02 19.93 -21.39
N THR A 5 5.77 19.35 -22.57
CA THR A 5 5.66 17.91 -22.77
C THR A 5 6.73 17.43 -23.75
N ARG A 6 7.21 16.21 -23.53
CA ARG A 6 8.13 15.49 -24.40
C ARG A 6 7.40 14.37 -25.11
N GLU A 7 7.64 14.26 -26.40
CA GLU A 7 7.15 13.16 -27.22
C GLU A 7 8.00 11.90 -27.00
N VAL A 8 7.34 10.80 -26.64
CA VAL A 8 7.97 9.49 -26.46
C VAL A 8 7.31 8.48 -27.38
N SER A 9 8.12 7.90 -28.28
CA SER A 9 7.65 6.83 -29.18
C SER A 9 7.62 5.49 -28.45
N LEU A 10 6.43 4.90 -28.37
CA LEU A 10 6.18 3.64 -27.68
C LEU A 10 5.69 2.56 -28.64
N THR A 11 6.07 1.31 -28.35
CA THR A 11 5.57 0.12 -29.04
C THR A 11 4.82 -0.75 -28.05
N CYS A 12 3.57 -1.11 -28.35
CA CYS A 12 2.81 -2.04 -27.51
C CYS A 12 3.54 -3.40 -27.44
N PRO A 13 3.87 -3.92 -26.24
CA PRO A 13 4.59 -5.20 -26.09
C PRO A 13 3.74 -6.42 -26.46
N ILE A 14 2.42 -6.24 -26.63
CA ILE A 14 1.45 -7.30 -26.91
C ILE A 14 1.12 -7.36 -28.41
N CYS A 15 0.61 -6.27 -29.01
CA CYS A 15 0.20 -6.25 -30.42
C CYS A 15 1.17 -5.52 -31.38
N LYS A 16 2.30 -5.00 -30.88
CA LYS A 16 3.36 -4.35 -31.67
C LYS A 16 2.98 -3.07 -32.44
N LYS A 17 1.77 -2.53 -32.22
CA LYS A 17 1.40 -1.18 -32.70
C LYS A 17 2.30 -0.12 -32.06
N LYS A 18 2.62 0.92 -32.83
CA LYS A 18 3.43 2.05 -32.41
C LYS A 18 2.58 3.30 -32.30
N ASN A 19 2.83 4.10 -31.28
CA ASN A 19 2.27 5.44 -31.17
C ASN A 19 3.22 6.34 -30.39
N THR A 20 3.03 7.64 -30.51
CA THR A 20 3.75 8.64 -29.71
C THR A 20 2.82 9.13 -28.61
N ILE A 21 3.31 9.16 -27.38
CA ILE A 21 2.60 9.78 -26.26
C ILE A 21 3.32 11.05 -25.82
N GLN A 22 2.57 12.02 -25.30
CA GLN A 22 3.14 13.20 -24.67
C GLN A 22 3.29 12.96 -23.17
N VAL A 23 4.51 13.05 -22.68
CA VAL A 23 4.86 12.89 -21.26
C VAL A 23 5.34 14.23 -20.74
N PRO A 24 4.80 14.76 -19.63
CA PRO A 24 5.27 16.03 -19.07
C PRO A 24 6.78 16.02 -18.78
N GLU A 25 7.48 17.09 -19.12
CA GLU A 25 8.94 17.19 -18.98
C GLU A 25 9.39 17.00 -17.53
N LYS A 26 8.55 17.45 -16.58
CA LYS A 26 8.73 17.26 -15.13
C LYS A 26 8.97 15.80 -14.71
N VAL A 27 8.40 14.83 -15.44
CA VAL A 27 8.59 13.39 -15.17
C VAL A 27 10.06 12.97 -15.38
N PHE A 28 10.77 13.65 -16.28
CA PHE A 28 12.19 13.40 -16.59
C PHE A 28 13.14 14.20 -15.69
N GLU A 29 12.76 15.41 -15.31
CA GLU A 29 13.59 16.30 -14.49
C GLU A 29 13.73 15.83 -13.03
N GLN A 30 12.71 15.13 -12.51
CA GLN A 30 12.67 14.65 -11.12
C GLN A 30 13.62 13.47 -10.82
N LYS A 31 14.23 12.84 -11.84
CA LYS A 31 15.15 11.69 -11.66
C LYS A 31 16.46 11.85 -12.42
N GLN A 32 17.56 12.09 -11.71
CA GLN A 32 18.91 12.12 -12.30
C GLN A 32 19.48 10.71 -12.60
N PHE A 33 19.00 9.67 -11.92
CA PHE A 33 19.46 8.28 -12.06
C PHE A 33 18.29 7.27 -11.96
N GLY A 34 18.39 6.14 -12.66
CA GLY A 34 17.41 5.03 -12.62
C GLY A 34 16.36 5.05 -13.74
N SER A 35 15.36 4.17 -13.65
CA SER A 35 14.25 4.09 -14.63
C SER A 35 13.00 4.82 -14.14
N ILE A 36 12.38 5.58 -15.03
CA ILE A 36 11.04 6.17 -14.91
C ILE A 36 10.04 5.11 -15.33
N LYS A 37 8.99 4.89 -14.53
CA LYS A 37 7.94 3.92 -14.84
C LYS A 37 6.66 4.68 -15.17
N ILE A 38 6.08 4.41 -16.34
CA ILE A 38 4.84 5.04 -16.78
C ILE A 38 3.84 3.94 -17.10
N GLN A 39 2.65 4.00 -16.50
CA GLN A 39 1.54 3.14 -16.87
C GLN A 39 0.86 3.70 -18.12
N VAL A 40 0.78 2.87 -19.16
CA VAL A 40 0.16 3.21 -20.45
C VAL A 40 -1.24 2.58 -20.48
N PRO A 41 -2.32 3.38 -20.46
CA PRO A 41 -3.68 2.86 -20.51
C PRO A 41 -4.06 2.37 -21.93
N PRO A 42 -5.14 1.59 -22.07
CA PRO A 42 -5.71 1.26 -23.38
C PRO A 42 -6.09 2.55 -24.13
N GLY A 43 -5.96 2.54 -25.45
CA GLY A 43 -6.20 3.70 -26.31
C GLY A 43 -4.99 4.63 -26.48
N ALA A 44 -4.03 4.65 -25.55
CA ALA A 44 -2.87 5.54 -25.66
C ALA A 44 -1.88 5.10 -26.76
N VAL A 45 -1.58 3.79 -26.86
CA VAL A 45 -0.69 3.24 -27.90
C VAL A 45 -1.40 2.25 -28.82
N CYS A 46 -2.31 1.47 -28.27
CA CYS A 46 -3.21 0.62 -29.02
C CYS A 46 -4.58 0.58 -28.33
N PRO A 47 -5.67 0.28 -29.04
CA PRO A 47 -7.01 0.36 -28.47
C PRO A 47 -7.22 -0.52 -27.23
N ASP A 48 -6.63 -1.72 -27.22
CA ASP A 48 -7.10 -2.79 -26.33
C ASP A 48 -6.16 -3.11 -25.15
N HIS A 49 -4.88 -2.73 -25.22
CA HIS A 49 -3.89 -3.19 -24.24
C HIS A 49 -3.33 -2.07 -23.38
N GLN A 50 -3.19 -2.39 -22.10
CA GLN A 50 -2.43 -1.63 -21.12
C GLN A 50 -1.10 -2.32 -20.77
N PHE A 51 -0.11 -1.53 -20.37
CA PHE A 51 1.21 -2.03 -19.97
C PHE A 51 1.98 -0.95 -19.22
N ILE A 52 3.07 -1.31 -18.55
CA ILE A 52 4.01 -0.35 -17.96
C ILE A 52 5.22 -0.23 -18.89
N VAL A 53 5.67 1.00 -19.15
CA VAL A 53 6.92 1.27 -19.87
C VAL A 53 7.98 1.79 -18.90
N PHE A 54 9.21 1.32 -19.07
CA PHE A 54 10.39 1.83 -18.38
C PHE A 54 11.14 2.77 -19.32
N LEU A 55 11.26 4.04 -18.95
CA LEU A 55 12.06 5.04 -19.64
C LEU A 55 13.30 5.36 -18.82
N ASP A 56 14.37 5.80 -19.46
CA ASP A 56 15.46 6.49 -18.76
C ASP A 56 15.18 8.01 -18.66
N PRO A 57 15.99 8.77 -17.92
CA PRO A 57 15.82 10.23 -17.79
C PRO A 57 15.95 10.98 -19.13
N LYS A 58 16.53 10.37 -20.16
CA LYS A 58 16.61 10.93 -21.52
C LYS A 58 15.37 10.61 -22.37
N GLY A 59 14.37 9.92 -21.81
CA GLY A 59 13.16 9.51 -22.53
C GLY A 59 13.33 8.28 -23.41
N LEU A 60 14.44 7.55 -23.30
CA LEU A 60 14.66 6.32 -24.08
C LEU A 60 13.99 5.13 -23.39
N VAL A 61 13.23 4.35 -24.18
CA VAL A 61 12.60 3.12 -23.71
C VAL A 61 13.67 2.07 -23.36
N ARG A 62 13.63 1.60 -22.12
CA ARG A 62 14.50 0.54 -21.59
C ARG A 62 13.80 -0.81 -21.48
N GLY A 63 12.47 -0.83 -21.42
CA GLY A 63 11.71 -2.07 -21.38
C GLY A 63 10.21 -1.84 -21.25
N TYR A 64 9.48 -2.95 -21.27
CA TYR A 64 8.03 -2.99 -21.07
C TYR A 64 7.69 -4.11 -20.09
N GLU A 65 6.68 -3.89 -19.27
CA GLU A 65 6.07 -4.91 -18.39
C GLU A 65 4.60 -5.04 -18.75
N ARG A 66 4.18 -6.27 -19.03
CA ARG A 66 2.78 -6.58 -19.31
C ARG A 66 2.03 -6.61 -18.00
N ILE A 67 0.79 -6.15 -18.02
CA ILE A 67 -0.09 -6.27 -16.88
C ILE A 67 -0.88 -7.57 -17.08
N ASP A 68 -0.48 -8.62 -16.36
CA ASP A 68 -1.05 -9.97 -16.52
C ASP A 68 -2.53 -10.05 -16.07
N ILE A 69 -2.96 -9.13 -15.21
CA ILE A 69 -4.35 -9.03 -14.73
C ILE A 69 -4.77 -7.56 -14.73
N LEU A 70 -5.68 -7.20 -15.64
CA LEU A 70 -6.46 -5.97 -15.55
C LEU A 70 -7.78 -6.32 -14.82
N MET A 71 -7.99 -5.79 -13.62
CA MET A 71 -9.31 -5.85 -13.00
C MET A 71 -10.14 -4.63 -13.41
N GLY A 72 -10.96 -4.83 -14.44
CA GLY A 72 -12.00 -3.95 -15.00
C GLY A 72 -12.35 -4.49 -16.41
N ASP A 73 -13.57 -4.83 -16.81
CA ASP A 73 -14.89 -4.28 -16.51
C ASP A 73 -15.98 -5.28 -16.94
N LYS A 74 -17.07 -5.39 -16.16
CA LYS A 74 -18.46 -5.62 -16.64
C LYS A 74 -19.47 -5.28 -15.53
N SER A 75 -19.56 -4.02 -15.11
CA SER A 75 -20.77 -3.51 -14.42
C SER A 75 -20.69 -2.04 -13.98
N THR A 76 -19.81 -1.19 -14.49
CA THR A 76 -19.79 0.23 -14.06
C THR A 76 -21.13 0.94 -14.31
N LYS A 77 -21.81 0.70 -15.44
CA LYS A 77 -23.16 1.26 -15.67
C LYS A 77 -24.30 0.59 -14.88
N ALA A 78 -24.22 -0.72 -14.66
CA ALA A 78 -25.24 -1.45 -13.88
C ALA A 78 -25.11 -1.21 -12.36
N ILE A 79 -23.91 -0.88 -11.89
CA ILE A 79 -23.64 -0.46 -10.51
C ILE A 79 -24.05 1.00 -10.33
N GLU A 80 -23.79 1.88 -11.31
CA GLU A 80 -24.21 3.28 -11.22
C GLU A 80 -25.74 3.44 -11.22
N GLU A 81 -26.48 2.70 -12.06
CA GLU A 81 -27.94 2.79 -12.15
C GLU A 81 -28.69 1.99 -11.05
N ALA A 82 -28.07 0.97 -10.44
CA ALA A 82 -28.66 0.23 -9.32
C ALA A 82 -28.38 0.87 -7.94
N GLU A 83 -27.47 1.84 -7.86
CA GLU A 83 -27.01 2.44 -6.61
C GLU A 83 -27.56 3.85 -6.32
N GLU A 84 -28.48 4.37 -7.13
CA GLU A 84 -29.15 5.65 -6.84
C GLU A 84 -30.14 5.57 -5.65
N GLY A 85 -30.42 4.37 -5.13
CA GLY A 85 -31.48 4.15 -4.12
C GLY A 85 -31.08 3.58 -2.76
N ILE A 86 -29.80 3.28 -2.50
CA ILE A 86 -29.38 2.64 -1.24
C ILE A 86 -28.12 3.36 -0.73
N GLU A 87 -28.15 3.87 0.50
CA GLU A 87 -27.00 4.40 1.23
C GLU A 87 -25.73 3.58 0.94
N ARG A 88 -24.86 4.09 0.06
CA ARG A 88 -23.68 3.35 -0.43
C ARG A 88 -22.80 2.94 0.76
N LYS A 89 -22.82 1.65 1.11
CA LYS A 89 -21.82 1.04 1.98
C LYS A 89 -20.49 1.00 1.23
N LEU A 90 -19.45 1.54 1.87
CA LEU A 90 -18.09 1.53 1.33
C LEU A 90 -17.60 0.08 1.14
N SER A 91 -16.96 -0.22 0.01
CA SER A 91 -16.37 -1.54 -0.31
C SER A 91 -14.91 -1.41 -0.70
N ILE A 92 -14.17 -2.54 -0.67
CA ILE A 92 -12.75 -2.56 -1.07
C ILE A 92 -12.61 -2.18 -2.55
N ASN A 93 -13.51 -2.65 -3.42
CA ASN A 93 -13.50 -2.28 -4.84
C ASN A 93 -13.63 -0.76 -5.05
N ILE A 94 -14.55 -0.11 -4.33
CA ILE A 94 -14.72 1.35 -4.39
C ILE A 94 -13.46 2.06 -3.90
N LEU A 95 -12.85 1.58 -2.83
CA LEU A 95 -11.62 2.15 -2.29
C LEU A 95 -10.45 2.01 -3.27
N VAL A 96 -10.28 0.84 -3.88
CA VAL A 96 -9.23 0.59 -4.89
C VAL A 96 -9.44 1.49 -6.10
N ASN A 97 -10.67 1.67 -6.56
CA ASN A 97 -10.97 2.57 -7.68
C ASN A 97 -10.69 4.04 -7.35
N LYS A 98 -10.89 4.47 -6.10
CA LYS A 98 -10.74 5.87 -5.69
C LYS A 98 -9.33 6.27 -5.24
N LEU A 99 -8.58 5.33 -4.67
CA LEU A 99 -7.29 5.55 -4.01
C LEU A 99 -6.14 4.78 -4.69
N GLY A 100 -6.46 3.93 -5.67
CA GLY A 100 -5.51 2.97 -6.22
C GLY A 100 -5.25 1.81 -5.25
N LEU A 101 -4.81 0.68 -5.82
CA LEU A 101 -4.54 -0.52 -5.04
C LEU A 101 -3.46 -0.29 -3.97
N TYR A 102 -2.37 0.38 -4.34
CA TYR A 102 -1.26 0.67 -3.43
C TYR A 102 -1.63 1.72 -2.36
N GLY A 103 -2.53 2.66 -2.68
CA GLY A 103 -3.10 3.58 -1.69
C GLY A 103 -3.88 2.84 -0.61
N VAL A 104 -4.71 1.86 -1.00
CA VAL A 104 -5.44 1.00 -0.04
C VAL A 104 -4.47 0.21 0.84
N PHE A 105 -3.38 -0.33 0.27
CA PHE A 105 -2.37 -1.05 1.06
C PHE A 105 -1.72 -0.11 2.09
N SER A 106 -1.33 1.08 1.66
CA SER A 106 -0.62 2.06 2.50
C SER A 106 -1.50 2.54 3.65
N ILE A 107 -2.77 2.84 3.37
CA ILE A 107 -3.74 3.23 4.39
C ILE A 107 -3.99 2.08 5.37
N LEU A 108 -4.17 0.86 4.87
CA LEU A 108 -4.37 -0.31 5.72
C LEU A 108 -3.19 -0.51 6.67
N HIS A 109 -1.97 -0.40 6.15
CA HIS A 109 -0.74 -0.50 6.93
C HIS A 109 -0.65 0.62 7.97
N ALA A 110 -0.81 1.88 7.57
CA ALA A 110 -0.77 3.01 8.49
C ALA A 110 -1.79 2.88 9.62
N LYS A 111 -3.02 2.47 9.29
CA LYS A 111 -4.09 2.21 10.26
C LYS A 111 -3.79 1.06 11.20
N LEU A 112 -3.18 -0.01 10.69
CA LEU A 112 -2.85 -1.18 11.50
C LEU A 112 -1.67 -0.90 12.44
N PHE A 113 -0.70 -0.11 11.98
CA PHE A 113 0.52 0.20 12.72
C PHE A 113 0.43 1.50 13.54
N GLY A 114 -0.66 2.25 13.43
CA GLY A 114 -0.92 3.45 14.23
C GLY A 114 -0.19 4.70 13.73
N TYR A 115 0.21 4.72 12.46
CA TYR A 115 0.90 5.86 11.87
C TYR A 115 -0.08 6.99 11.50
N PRO A 116 0.29 8.28 11.75
CA PRO A 116 -0.44 9.42 11.22
C PRO A 116 -0.59 9.32 9.70
N SER A 117 -1.77 9.70 9.19
CA SER A 117 -2.12 9.52 7.78
C SER A 117 -2.84 10.74 7.23
N TYR A 118 -2.33 11.29 6.14
CA TYR A 118 -2.85 12.48 5.47
C TYR A 118 -3.15 12.18 4.00
N ILE A 119 -4.28 12.67 3.52
CA ILE A 119 -4.67 12.60 2.10
C ILE A 119 -5.03 14.00 1.62
N ILE A 120 -4.27 14.53 0.67
CA ILE A 120 -4.58 15.81 0.02
C ILE A 120 -5.68 15.55 -1.00
N ARG A 121 -6.83 16.19 -0.84
CA ARG A 121 -7.93 16.07 -1.80
C ARG A 121 -8.94 17.20 -1.63
N GLU A 122 -9.21 17.90 -2.72
CA GLU A 122 -10.22 18.94 -2.73
C GLU A 122 -11.64 18.40 -2.68
N GLY A 123 -12.52 19.15 -2.01
CA GLY A 123 -13.97 18.91 -2.05
C GLY A 123 -14.41 17.60 -1.39
N VAL A 124 -13.62 17.08 -0.45
CA VAL A 124 -13.99 15.90 0.33
C VAL A 124 -15.04 16.27 1.37
N THR A 125 -16.17 15.57 1.33
CA THR A 125 -17.23 15.77 2.33
C THR A 125 -16.86 15.11 3.66
N GLU A 126 -17.28 15.72 4.77
CA GLU A 126 -17.12 15.15 6.12
C GLU A 126 -17.70 13.72 6.21
N GLU A 127 -18.84 13.49 5.53
CA GLU A 127 -19.48 12.17 5.45
C GLU A 127 -18.57 11.13 4.80
N PHE A 128 -17.88 11.48 3.71
CA PHE A 128 -16.95 10.59 3.03
C PHE A 128 -15.75 10.26 3.91
N THR A 129 -15.16 11.27 4.55
CA THR A 129 -14.07 11.12 5.53
C THR A 129 -14.49 10.17 6.65
N LYS A 130 -15.67 10.37 7.24
CA LYS A 130 -16.21 9.51 8.28
C LYS A 130 -16.43 8.08 7.80
N LYS A 131 -16.95 7.88 6.59
CA LYS A 131 -17.16 6.54 6.01
C LYS A 131 -15.84 5.79 5.80
N ILE A 132 -14.83 6.45 5.24
CA ILE A 132 -13.49 5.86 5.07
C ILE A 132 -12.89 5.49 6.42
N ASN A 133 -12.87 6.43 7.36
CA ASN A 133 -12.28 6.19 8.68
C ASN A 133 -13.01 5.07 9.41
N THR A 134 -14.34 5.06 9.40
CA THR A 134 -15.14 3.98 9.98
C THR A 134 -14.78 2.63 9.36
N PHE A 135 -14.71 2.55 8.03
CA PHE A 135 -14.39 1.31 7.33
C PHE A 135 -13.03 0.75 7.73
N PHE A 136 -11.97 1.57 7.68
CA PHE A 136 -10.62 1.11 8.02
C PHE A 136 -10.48 0.83 9.52
N ASN A 137 -11.09 1.65 10.39
CA ASN A 137 -11.05 1.42 11.85
C ASN A 137 -11.73 0.09 12.20
N GLU A 138 -12.84 -0.27 11.55
CA GLU A 138 -13.48 -1.57 11.74
C GLU A 138 -12.63 -2.75 11.25
N LEU A 139 -11.77 -2.55 10.24
CA LEU A 139 -10.83 -3.56 9.78
C LEU A 139 -9.67 -3.75 10.76
N THR A 140 -9.07 -2.66 11.23
CA THR A 140 -7.80 -2.68 11.97
C THR A 140 -7.94 -2.71 13.49
N LYS A 141 -9.13 -2.45 14.03
CA LYS A 141 -9.38 -2.47 15.49
C LYS A 141 -8.87 -3.76 16.13
N ASN A 142 -7.93 -3.62 17.06
CA ASN A 142 -7.37 -4.73 17.84
C ASN A 142 -6.98 -4.25 19.25
N GLU A 143 -6.43 -5.16 20.06
CA GLU A 143 -6.09 -4.90 21.47
C GLU A 143 -4.80 -4.08 21.68
N TYR A 144 -4.00 -3.87 20.63
CA TYR A 144 -2.69 -3.22 20.71
C TYR A 144 -2.63 -1.87 19.96
N SER A 145 -3.46 -1.66 18.94
CA SER A 145 -3.47 -0.41 18.17
C SER A 145 -4.77 0.34 18.35
N ASN A 146 -4.69 1.65 18.60
CA ASN A 146 -5.80 2.57 18.43
C ASN A 146 -5.64 3.26 17.07
N PRO A 147 -6.37 2.85 16.02
CA PRO A 147 -6.15 3.39 14.67
C PRO A 147 -6.41 4.90 14.68
N GLN A 148 -5.43 5.68 14.23
CA GLN A 148 -5.58 7.12 14.05
C GLN A 148 -6.44 7.40 12.83
N ASP A 149 -7.30 8.42 12.90
CA ASP A 149 -8.08 8.83 11.75
C ASP A 149 -7.20 9.41 10.64
N ILE A 150 -7.59 9.14 9.40
CA ILE A 150 -7.00 9.74 8.20
C ILE A 150 -7.53 11.15 8.14
N GLU A 151 -6.61 12.10 8.08
CA GLU A 151 -6.92 13.51 7.90
C GLU A 151 -6.94 13.84 6.40
N PHE A 152 -8.02 14.45 5.95
CA PHE A 152 -8.14 14.93 4.58
C PHE A 152 -7.82 16.41 4.55
N LEU A 153 -6.79 16.78 3.81
CA LEU A 153 -6.34 18.15 3.64
C LEU A 153 -6.98 18.72 2.38
N ASP A 154 -7.82 19.75 2.55
CA ASP A 154 -8.47 20.47 1.46
C ASP A 154 -7.48 21.47 0.83
N LEU A 155 -6.48 20.92 0.15
CA LEU A 155 -5.39 21.66 -0.47
C LEU A 155 -5.22 21.22 -1.93
N THR A 156 -4.82 22.15 -2.78
CA THR A 156 -4.57 21.91 -4.20
C THR A 156 -3.11 21.52 -4.47
N ASP A 157 -2.17 21.99 -3.64
CA ASP A 157 -0.72 21.81 -3.82
C ASP A 157 -0.04 21.26 -2.55
N TYR A 158 0.78 20.22 -2.75
CA TYR A 158 1.62 19.61 -1.72
C TYR A 158 2.64 20.58 -1.12
N ASN A 159 3.11 21.56 -1.89
CA ASN A 159 4.11 22.54 -1.40
C ASN A 159 3.60 23.40 -0.23
N GLU A 160 2.28 23.44 -0.02
CA GLU A 160 1.65 24.16 1.08
C GLU A 160 1.55 23.30 2.36
N VAL A 161 1.83 22.00 2.26
CA VAL A 161 1.83 21.08 3.40
C VAL A 161 3.20 21.08 4.06
N GLU A 162 3.41 21.97 5.01
CA GLU A 162 4.47 21.81 6.00
C GLU A 162 4.12 20.64 6.92
N LEU A 163 4.37 19.41 6.48
CA LEU A 163 4.33 18.28 7.39
C LEU A 163 5.54 18.40 8.33
N GLU A 164 5.27 18.82 9.57
CA GLU A 164 6.28 18.82 10.65
C GLU A 164 6.81 17.41 11.00
N ARG A 165 6.28 16.36 10.34
CA ARG A 165 6.41 14.95 10.74
C ARG A 165 6.86 14.08 9.58
N GLU A 166 8.15 13.71 9.59
CA GLU A 166 8.72 12.69 8.68
C GLU A 166 8.13 11.28 8.95
N ASP A 167 7.42 11.10 10.07
CA ASP A 167 6.84 9.84 10.55
C ASP A 167 5.35 9.67 10.18
N ALA A 168 4.91 10.23 9.05
CA ALA A 168 3.52 10.14 8.58
C ALA A 168 3.38 9.58 7.15
N LEU A 169 2.24 8.92 6.88
CA LEU A 169 1.81 8.59 5.52
C LEU A 169 1.21 9.84 4.87
N LEU A 170 1.65 10.16 3.65
CA LEU A 170 1.04 11.21 2.84
C LEU A 170 0.70 10.72 1.43
N ILE A 171 -0.54 10.98 1.02
CA ILE A 171 -1.05 10.70 -0.31
C ILE A 171 -1.50 12.02 -0.95
N ASP A 172 -1.06 12.30 -2.18
CA ASP A 172 -1.46 13.51 -2.90
C ASP A 172 -2.85 13.39 -3.55
N SER A 173 -3.31 14.47 -4.18
CA SER A 173 -4.60 14.54 -4.89
C SER A 173 -4.72 13.61 -6.10
N HIS A 174 -3.60 13.09 -6.60
CA HIS A 174 -3.52 12.13 -7.70
C HIS A 174 -3.31 10.69 -7.23
N ASN A 175 -3.37 10.43 -5.91
CA ASN A 175 -3.11 9.15 -5.27
C ASN A 175 -1.65 8.68 -5.32
N ASN A 176 -0.69 9.57 -5.56
CA ASN A 176 0.72 9.27 -5.40
C ASN A 176 1.07 9.21 -3.92
N ILE A 177 1.83 8.18 -3.54
CA ILE A 177 2.38 8.09 -2.19
C ILE A 177 3.62 8.98 -2.13
N MET A 178 3.53 10.09 -1.40
CA MET A 178 4.58 11.09 -1.29
C MET A 178 5.54 10.79 -0.14
N GLN A 179 5.01 10.20 0.95
CA GLN A 179 5.77 9.90 2.17
C GLN A 179 5.24 8.65 2.87
N THR A 180 6.14 7.86 3.47
CA THR A 180 5.81 6.70 4.32
C THR A 180 6.74 6.62 5.53
N PRO A 181 6.23 6.33 6.75
CA PRO A 181 7.05 6.15 7.96
C PRO A 181 7.73 4.78 8.06
N TRP A 182 7.42 3.87 7.14
CA TRP A 182 7.99 2.53 7.08
C TRP A 182 8.94 2.37 5.89
N ASN A 183 9.85 1.40 6.00
CA ASN A 183 10.76 0.99 4.92
C ASN A 183 10.42 -0.39 4.33
N GLU A 184 9.53 -1.13 4.99
CA GLU A 184 9.18 -2.49 4.60
C GLU A 184 8.20 -2.52 3.42
N LYS A 185 8.22 -3.60 2.65
CA LYS A 185 7.27 -3.79 1.54
C LYS A 185 5.89 -4.17 2.11
N LEU A 186 4.83 -3.64 1.52
CA LEU A 186 3.42 -3.89 1.91
C LEU A 186 2.89 -5.26 1.46
N LYS A 187 3.71 -6.31 1.49
CA LYS A 187 3.30 -7.65 1.02
C LYS A 187 2.19 -8.25 1.87
N LEU A 188 2.11 -7.87 3.14
CA LEU A 188 1.07 -8.39 4.03
C LEU A 188 -0.30 -7.85 3.62
N GLU A 189 -0.38 -6.54 3.48
CA GLU A 189 -1.57 -5.81 3.06
C GLU A 189 -1.97 -6.21 1.64
N GLU A 190 -0.99 -6.38 0.75
CA GLU A 190 -1.19 -6.92 -0.59
C GLU A 190 -1.91 -8.27 -0.55
N GLN A 191 -1.41 -9.22 0.25
CA GLN A 191 -2.05 -10.53 0.40
C GLN A 191 -3.46 -10.45 0.97
N PHE A 192 -3.70 -9.53 1.91
CA PHE A 192 -5.01 -9.37 2.54
C PHE A 192 -6.04 -8.83 1.54
N ILE A 193 -5.66 -7.80 0.80
CA ILE A 193 -6.55 -7.13 -0.14
C ILE A 193 -6.75 -7.96 -1.41
N GLN A 194 -5.71 -8.59 -1.97
CA GLN A 194 -5.85 -9.44 -3.17
C GLN A 194 -6.82 -10.60 -2.92
N LYS A 195 -6.67 -11.32 -1.80
CA LYS A 195 -7.61 -12.39 -1.42
C LYS A 195 -9.03 -11.88 -1.23
N ALA A 196 -9.19 -10.65 -0.72
CA ALA A 196 -10.51 -10.05 -0.58
C ALA A 196 -11.12 -9.69 -1.93
N LEU A 197 -10.33 -9.17 -2.87
CA LEU A 197 -10.79 -8.79 -4.21
C LEU A 197 -11.25 -9.99 -5.05
N GLU A 198 -10.78 -11.21 -4.75
CA GLU A 198 -11.28 -12.45 -5.35
C GLU A 198 -12.73 -12.78 -4.95
N ILE A 199 -13.24 -12.17 -3.87
CA ILE A 199 -14.57 -12.40 -3.34
C ILE A 199 -15.56 -11.38 -3.93
N ILE A 200 -16.67 -11.87 -4.47
CA ILE A 200 -17.70 -11.03 -5.10
C ILE A 200 -18.46 -10.19 -4.07
N ASN A 201 -18.79 -10.77 -2.91
CA ASN A 201 -19.62 -10.11 -1.89
C ASN A 201 -18.82 -9.13 -1.02
N PRO A 202 -19.12 -7.81 -1.02
CA PRO A 202 -18.37 -6.80 -0.24
C PRO A 202 -18.33 -7.03 1.28
N GLY A 203 -19.40 -7.60 1.85
CA GLY A 203 -19.43 -7.95 3.26
C GLY A 203 -18.44 -9.07 3.60
N GLU A 204 -18.35 -10.08 2.74
CA GLU A 204 -17.37 -11.17 2.88
C GLU A 204 -15.94 -10.70 2.66
N GLN A 205 -15.70 -9.75 1.73
CA GLN A 205 -14.40 -9.10 1.54
C GLN A 205 -13.88 -8.51 2.86
N LYS A 206 -14.74 -7.79 3.57
CA LYS A 206 -14.39 -7.20 4.86
C LYS A 206 -14.06 -8.26 5.91
N VAL A 207 -14.87 -9.33 5.97
CA VAL A 207 -14.68 -10.42 6.93
C VAL A 207 -13.35 -11.14 6.71
N ILE A 208 -12.96 -11.43 5.45
CA ILE A 208 -11.69 -12.12 5.19
C ILE A 208 -10.48 -11.25 5.58
N ILE A 209 -10.54 -9.93 5.35
CA ILE A 209 -9.49 -9.00 5.78
C ILE A 209 -9.38 -8.99 7.31
N GLN A 210 -10.50 -8.89 8.02
CA GLN A 210 -10.53 -8.94 9.48
C GLN A 210 -9.98 -10.26 10.03
N GLN A 211 -10.29 -11.40 9.40
CA GLN A 211 -9.74 -12.70 9.80
C GLN A 211 -8.22 -12.75 9.61
N ASN A 212 -7.72 -12.26 8.48
CA ASN A 212 -6.30 -12.19 8.19
C ASN A 212 -5.55 -11.29 9.19
N ILE A 213 -6.10 -10.12 9.51
CA ILE A 213 -5.57 -9.21 10.54
C ILE A 213 -5.57 -9.91 11.90
N LYS A 214 -6.68 -10.55 12.31
CA LYS A 214 -6.74 -11.31 13.56
C LYS A 214 -5.68 -12.41 13.64
N SER A 215 -5.41 -13.10 12.53
CA SER A 215 -4.35 -14.10 12.47
C SER A 215 -2.97 -13.46 12.70
N PHE A 216 -2.69 -12.33 12.06
CA PHE A 216 -1.45 -11.58 12.29
C PHE A 216 -1.31 -11.12 13.74
N ILE A 217 -2.36 -10.54 14.33
CA ILE A 217 -2.35 -10.11 15.73
C ILE A 217 -2.14 -11.28 16.69
N LYS A 218 -2.64 -12.47 16.37
CA LYS A 218 -2.37 -13.69 17.15
C LYS A 218 -0.87 -14.05 17.13
N GLU A 219 -0.20 -13.92 15.99
CA GLU A 219 1.25 -14.14 15.88
C GLU A 219 2.04 -13.09 16.68
N VAL A 220 1.63 -11.82 16.60
CA VAL A 220 2.20 -10.73 17.42
C VAL A 220 2.05 -11.05 18.91
N LYS A 221 0.85 -11.40 19.36
CA LYS A 221 0.56 -11.73 20.76
C LYS A 221 1.42 -12.88 21.27
N HIS A 222 1.58 -13.93 20.46
CA HIS A 222 2.45 -15.05 20.83
C HIS A 222 3.92 -14.63 20.91
N THR A 223 4.36 -13.80 19.97
CA THR A 223 5.72 -13.23 19.97
C THR A 223 5.98 -12.43 21.24
N ILE A 224 5.06 -11.55 21.65
CA ILE A 224 5.19 -10.77 22.89
C ILE A 224 5.41 -11.68 24.10
N ARG A 225 4.62 -12.75 24.25
CA ARG A 225 4.76 -13.70 25.37
C ARG A 225 6.15 -14.34 25.42
N ILE A 226 6.71 -14.68 24.26
CA ILE A 226 8.08 -15.19 24.16
C ILE A 226 9.05 -14.10 24.63
N LEU A 227 8.93 -12.89 24.09
CA LEU A 227 9.82 -11.76 24.41
C LEU A 227 9.76 -11.30 25.87
N GLU A 228 8.63 -11.45 26.55
CA GLU A 228 8.50 -11.19 27.99
C GLU A 228 9.30 -12.18 28.83
N SER A 229 9.42 -13.42 28.39
CA SER A 229 10.13 -14.50 29.10
C SER A 229 11.65 -14.52 28.87
N VAL A 230 12.15 -13.75 27.90
CA VAL A 230 13.57 -13.75 27.51
C VAL A 230 14.21 -12.37 27.66
N LYS A 231 15.53 -12.37 27.87
CA LYS A 231 16.34 -11.15 27.82
C LYS A 231 16.55 -10.68 26.37
N GLN A 232 16.86 -11.62 25.47
CA GLN A 232 17.07 -11.41 24.04
C GLN A 232 16.87 -12.73 23.28
N ILE A 233 16.54 -12.64 21.99
CA ILE A 233 16.39 -13.81 21.11
C ILE A 233 16.84 -13.47 19.69
N TYR A 234 17.48 -14.40 18.99
CA TYR A 234 17.85 -14.20 17.59
C TYR A 234 16.68 -14.53 16.66
N ASP A 235 16.61 -13.84 15.51
CA ASP A 235 15.54 -13.99 14.52
C ASP A 235 15.25 -15.46 14.16
N LYS A 236 16.30 -16.27 13.95
CA LYS A 236 16.16 -17.68 13.56
C LYS A 236 15.52 -18.53 14.65
N ASP A 237 15.92 -18.31 15.90
CA ASP A 237 15.41 -19.08 17.04
C ASP A 237 13.94 -18.71 17.30
N LEU A 238 13.61 -17.42 17.18
CA LEU A 238 12.24 -16.95 17.29
C LEU A 238 11.36 -17.51 16.17
N ILE A 239 11.82 -17.52 14.91
CA ILE A 239 11.10 -18.14 13.79
C ILE A 239 10.81 -19.61 14.07
N SER A 240 11.81 -20.40 14.47
CA SER A 240 11.62 -21.82 14.78
C SER A 240 10.62 -22.05 15.92
N GLN A 241 10.62 -21.17 16.93
CA GLN A 241 9.66 -21.24 18.02
C GLN A 241 8.24 -20.90 17.57
N LEU A 242 8.07 -19.85 16.75
CA LEU A 242 6.77 -19.48 16.17
C LEU A 242 6.18 -20.60 15.30
N GLU A 243 7.00 -21.19 14.42
CA GLU A 243 6.58 -22.31 13.56
C GLU A 243 6.11 -23.51 14.38
N LYS A 244 6.84 -23.86 15.43
CA LYS A 244 6.50 -24.97 16.32
C LYS A 244 5.21 -24.70 17.12
N ASP A 245 5.13 -23.56 17.78
CA ASP A 245 4.06 -23.27 18.75
C ASP A 245 2.72 -22.97 18.05
N LEU A 246 2.77 -22.28 16.91
CA LEU A 246 1.59 -21.89 16.14
C LEU A 246 1.28 -22.86 14.99
N LYS A 247 2.10 -23.90 14.78
CA LYS A 247 2.00 -24.85 13.66
C LYS A 247 1.99 -24.14 12.30
N LEU A 248 2.80 -23.09 12.18
CA LEU A 248 2.95 -22.33 10.94
C LEU A 248 4.01 -23.00 10.06
N SER A 249 3.80 -22.98 8.75
CA SER A 249 4.81 -23.39 7.79
C SER A 249 5.54 -22.17 7.23
N ASN A 250 6.87 -22.19 7.27
CA ASN A 250 7.74 -21.23 6.59
C ASN A 250 7.52 -19.77 7.02
N VAL A 251 7.67 -19.48 8.31
CA VAL A 251 7.66 -18.09 8.80
C VAL A 251 8.90 -17.38 8.24
N SER A 252 8.68 -16.55 7.22
CA SER A 252 9.75 -15.80 6.57
C SER A 252 10.37 -14.74 7.50
N SER A 253 11.63 -14.38 7.25
CA SER A 253 12.26 -13.23 7.93
C SER A 253 11.49 -11.93 7.74
N PHE A 254 10.86 -11.76 6.57
CA PHE A 254 9.97 -10.63 6.29
C PHE A 254 8.77 -10.60 7.25
N ARG A 255 8.13 -11.76 7.49
CA ARG A 255 7.02 -11.86 8.44
C ARG A 255 7.44 -11.49 9.85
N LEU A 256 8.64 -11.91 10.27
CA LEU A 256 9.19 -11.56 11.57
C LEU A 256 9.50 -10.06 11.67
N ASN A 257 10.07 -9.45 10.64
CA ASN A 257 10.33 -8.01 10.62
C ASN A 257 9.04 -7.20 10.79
N LEU A 258 7.95 -7.59 10.12
CA LEU A 258 6.65 -6.93 10.29
C LEU A 258 6.11 -7.07 11.71
N ILE A 259 6.23 -8.25 12.33
CA ILE A 259 5.84 -8.44 13.73
C ILE A 259 6.67 -7.53 14.64
N ARG A 260 7.99 -7.46 14.40
CA ARG A 260 8.89 -6.60 15.17
C ARG A 260 8.52 -5.12 15.00
N GLU A 261 8.28 -4.67 13.78
CA GLU A 261 7.86 -3.30 13.49
C GLU A 261 6.54 -2.97 14.20
N PHE A 262 5.55 -3.87 14.14
CA PHE A 262 4.28 -3.68 14.82
C PHE A 262 4.46 -3.52 16.33
N ILE A 263 5.30 -4.35 16.95
CA ILE A 263 5.62 -4.28 18.38
C ILE A 263 6.29 -2.94 18.72
N ILE A 264 7.23 -2.48 17.90
CA ILE A 264 7.92 -1.20 18.13
C ILE A 264 6.93 -0.04 18.02
N ALA A 265 6.08 -0.03 16.99
CA ALA A 265 5.17 1.07 16.71
C ALA A 265 4.01 1.16 17.72
N ASN A 266 3.46 0.02 18.17
CA ASN A 266 2.21 0.00 18.94
C ASN A 266 2.36 -0.39 20.41
N ILE A 267 3.46 -1.02 20.80
CA ILE A 267 3.57 -1.67 22.13
C ILE A 267 4.78 -1.18 22.91
N SER A 268 5.99 -1.48 22.44
CA SER A 268 7.22 -1.12 23.14
C SER A 268 8.44 -1.29 22.23
N GLU A 269 9.19 -0.20 22.10
CA GLU A 269 10.48 -0.21 21.40
C GLU A 269 11.47 -1.19 22.07
N ASP A 270 11.48 -1.26 23.40
CA ASP A 270 12.37 -2.15 24.16
C ASP A 270 12.07 -3.63 23.90
N LEU A 271 10.79 -4.03 23.84
CA LEU A 271 10.41 -5.40 23.48
C LEU A 271 10.87 -5.73 22.06
N GLY A 272 10.64 -4.83 21.09
CA GLY A 272 11.09 -5.03 19.72
C GLY A 272 12.61 -5.13 19.58
N LYS A 273 13.37 -4.39 20.40
CA LYS A 273 14.85 -4.42 20.43
C LYS A 273 15.44 -5.73 20.97
N LYS A 274 14.65 -6.55 21.68
CA LYS A 274 15.07 -7.90 22.13
C LYS A 274 15.29 -8.87 20.96
N ILE A 275 14.69 -8.61 19.81
CA ILE A 275 14.84 -9.40 18.58
C ILE A 275 16.15 -9.00 17.89
N LYS A 276 17.12 -9.91 17.85
CA LYS A 276 18.47 -9.68 17.30
C LYS A 276 18.65 -10.33 15.94
N ASN A 277 19.19 -9.54 15.01
CA ASN A 277 19.56 -10.04 13.70
C ASN A 277 21.03 -10.47 13.69
N LYS A 278 21.24 -11.79 13.71
CA LYS A 278 22.57 -12.41 13.77
C LYS A 278 23.52 -11.96 12.64
N VAL A 279 22.99 -11.60 11.47
CA VAL A 279 23.79 -11.13 10.33
C VAL A 279 24.22 -9.68 10.51
N LYS A 280 23.32 -8.80 10.98
CA LYS A 280 23.66 -7.41 11.28
C LYS A 280 24.66 -7.29 12.43
N ASP A 281 24.50 -8.09 13.47
CA ASP A 281 25.44 -8.08 14.61
C ASP A 281 26.85 -8.54 14.20
N PHE A 282 26.95 -9.48 13.24
CA PHE A 282 28.23 -9.95 12.71
C PHE A 282 28.89 -8.94 11.75
N LEU A 283 28.11 -8.14 11.02
CA LEU A 283 28.62 -7.14 10.07
C LEU A 283 28.91 -5.78 10.70
N GLY A 284 28.26 -5.42 11.81
CA GLY A 284 28.52 -4.19 12.56
C GLY A 284 29.70 -4.28 13.54
N SER A 285 30.41 -5.42 13.56
CA SER A 285 31.61 -5.68 14.35
C SER A 285 32.89 -5.77 13.51
N LEU A 286 32.81 -5.35 12.23
CA LEU A 286 33.91 -5.11 11.29
C LEU A 286 34.05 -3.61 11.03
#